data_AF-A0A914U3S2-F1
#
_entry.id   AF-A0A914U3S2-F1
#
_cell.length_a   1.000
_cell.length_b   1.000
_cell.length_c   1.000
_cell.angle_alpha   90.00
_cell.angle_beta   90.00
_cell.angle_gamma   90.00
#
_symmetry.space_group_name_H-M   'P 1'
#
loop_
_entity.id
_entity.type
_entity.pdbx_description
1 polymer ?
#
loop_
_entity_poly.entity_id
_entity_poly.type
_entity_poly.pdbx_seq_one_letter_code
_entity_poly.pdbx_strand_id
1 'polypeptide(L)'
;QHKDVPVWESIWRLDNNTVFSYGPWADKQRTILWSFFFPSDYGTAPITEMPKKGQRRIYLQHDVRISLLKDAALDIWFMRTEELNSIHTGIKQGSSFEFNIPYITKEHGFTSNVKGCLLCIDSTTSLPLRNFITCETLRFNLTFHYPRTYNHHQKWDVSLEFHKITMWIVWDHKRFFV
;
A
#
# COMPACT_ATOMS: atom_id res chain seq x y z
N GLN A 1 23.12 0.72 -18.79
CA GLN A 1 22.43 1.27 -19.98
C GLN A 1 21.09 1.83 -19.53
N HIS A 2 21.04 3.11 -19.15
CA HIS A 2 19.86 3.75 -18.54
C HIS A 2 19.34 4.82 -19.51
N LYS A 3 18.93 4.42 -20.72
CA LYS A 3 18.53 5.36 -21.78
C LYS A 3 17.01 5.55 -21.80
N ASP A 4 16.58 6.73 -21.38
CA ASP A 4 15.34 7.43 -21.76
C ASP A 4 14.03 6.62 -21.75
N VAL A 5 13.83 5.80 -20.71
CA VAL A 5 12.49 5.27 -20.44
C VAL A 5 11.60 6.44 -20.00
N PRO A 6 10.42 6.65 -20.61
CA PRO A 6 9.52 7.71 -20.17
C PRO A 6 9.15 7.52 -18.70
N VAL A 7 9.47 8.50 -17.87
CA VAL A 7 9.10 8.52 -16.46
C VAL A 7 7.73 9.17 -16.34
N TRP A 8 6.79 8.43 -15.78
CA TRP A 8 5.52 8.98 -15.34
C TRP A 8 5.48 8.91 -13.82
N GLU A 9 5.55 10.06 -13.18
CA GLU A 9 5.64 10.16 -11.73
C GLU A 9 4.60 11.10 -11.13
N SER A 10 4.29 10.87 -9.87
CA SER A 10 3.47 11.78 -9.06
C SER A 10 4.11 11.96 -7.70
N ILE A 11 4.43 13.20 -7.36
CA ILE A 11 5.08 13.54 -6.10
C ILE A 11 4.08 14.30 -5.24
N TRP A 12 3.68 13.69 -4.13
CA TRP A 12 2.72 14.25 -3.19
C TRP A 12 3.45 14.65 -1.92
N ARG A 13 3.33 15.92 -1.56
CA ARG A 13 3.87 16.46 -0.31
C ARG A 13 2.69 16.84 0.56
N LEU A 14 2.52 16.11 1.65
CA LEU A 14 1.40 16.30 2.56
C LEU A 14 1.89 17.10 3.76
N ASP A 15 1.16 18.15 4.07
CA ASP A 15 1.51 19.10 5.12
C ASP A 15 0.60 18.88 6.35
N ASN A 16 0.16 19.94 7.01
CA ASN A 16 -0.60 19.87 8.25
C ASN A 16 -1.94 19.13 8.09
N ASN A 17 -2.42 18.54 9.20
CA ASN A 17 -3.72 17.87 9.31
C ASN A 17 -3.91 16.69 8.32
N THR A 18 -2.83 15.99 8.00
CA THR A 18 -2.88 14.81 7.13
C THR A 18 -3.33 13.59 7.93
N VAL A 19 -4.44 12.98 7.51
CA VAL A 19 -4.92 11.71 8.06
C VAL A 19 -5.20 10.74 6.91
N PHE A 20 -4.56 9.58 6.94
CA PHE A 20 -4.88 8.46 6.08
C PHE A 20 -5.90 7.59 6.77
N SER A 21 -7.10 7.51 6.23
CA SER A 21 -8.16 6.74 6.84
C SER A 21 -8.59 5.59 5.93
N TYR A 22 -8.47 4.36 6.40
CA TYR A 22 -8.96 3.17 5.72
C TYR A 22 -10.03 2.50 6.57
N GLY A 23 -11.23 2.34 6.02
CA GLY A 23 -12.34 1.73 6.75
C GLY A 23 -13.29 0.95 5.84
N PRO A 24 -14.37 0.37 6.41
CA PRO A 24 -15.32 -0.44 5.66
C PRO A 24 -15.95 0.30 4.47
N TRP A 25 -16.18 1.61 4.61
CA TRP A 25 -16.66 2.45 3.50
C TRP A 25 -15.63 2.53 2.37
N ALA A 26 -14.35 2.79 2.69
CA ALA A 26 -13.29 2.88 1.70
C ALA A 26 -13.10 1.54 0.97
N ASP A 27 -13.19 0.41 1.69
CA ASP A 27 -13.09 -0.92 1.10
C ASP A 27 -14.26 -1.23 0.13
N LYS A 28 -15.49 -0.82 0.49
CA LYS A 28 -16.65 -0.89 -0.42
C LYS A 28 -16.42 -0.06 -1.68
N GLN A 29 -15.96 1.18 -1.54
CA GLN A 29 -15.67 2.05 -2.69
C GLN A 29 -14.58 1.47 -3.59
N ARG A 30 -13.49 0.94 -2.99
CA ARG A 30 -12.43 0.24 -3.72
C ARG A 30 -12.99 -0.91 -4.55
N THR A 31 -13.87 -1.73 -3.97
CA THR A 31 -14.49 -2.86 -4.67
C THR A 31 -15.34 -2.39 -5.86
N ILE A 32 -16.14 -1.34 -5.69
CA ILE A 32 -16.96 -0.76 -6.76
C ILE A 32 -16.06 -0.23 -7.89
N LEU A 33 -15.07 0.61 -7.55
CA LEU A 33 -14.13 1.17 -8.52
C LEU A 33 -13.41 0.06 -9.29
N TRP A 34 -12.93 -0.97 -8.58
CA TRP A 34 -12.25 -2.10 -9.20
C TRP A 34 -13.18 -2.85 -10.16
N SER A 35 -14.40 -3.18 -9.73
CA SER A 35 -15.36 -3.90 -10.57
C SER A 35 -15.77 -3.13 -11.82
N PHE A 36 -15.83 -1.80 -11.73
CA PHE A 36 -16.24 -0.93 -12.83
C PHE A 36 -15.10 -0.67 -13.82
N PHE A 37 -13.91 -0.30 -13.34
CA PHE A 37 -12.78 0.07 -14.20
C PHE A 37 -11.92 -1.13 -14.63
N PHE A 38 -11.89 -2.19 -13.84
CA PHE A 38 -11.03 -3.36 -14.04
C PHE A 38 -11.80 -4.66 -13.75
N PRO A 39 -12.88 -4.96 -14.50
CA PRO A 39 -13.59 -6.22 -14.36
C PRO A 39 -12.62 -7.39 -14.55
N SER A 40 -12.83 -8.48 -13.82
CA SER A 40 -11.96 -9.66 -13.94
C SER A 40 -12.18 -10.29 -15.30
N ASP A 41 -11.23 -10.12 -16.21
CA ASP A 41 -11.15 -10.94 -17.41
C ASP A 41 -10.77 -12.36 -16.96
N TYR A 42 -11.72 -13.28 -17.07
CA TYR A 42 -11.54 -14.70 -16.74
C TYR A 42 -10.68 -15.40 -17.80
N GLY A 43 -9.43 -14.95 -17.97
CA GLY A 43 -8.52 -15.41 -19.02
C GLY A 43 -7.05 -15.08 -18.73
N THR A 44 -6.23 -15.17 -19.77
CA THR A 44 -4.80 -14.82 -19.71
C THR A 44 -4.60 -13.43 -20.30
N ALA A 45 -4.14 -12.49 -19.49
CA ALA A 45 -3.83 -11.14 -19.95
C ALA A 45 -2.79 -11.19 -21.11
N PRO A 46 -3.01 -10.46 -22.22
CA PRO A 46 -2.05 -10.39 -23.30
C PRO A 46 -0.78 -9.66 -22.85
N ILE A 47 0.37 -10.03 -23.44
CA ILE A 47 1.61 -9.28 -23.22
C ILE A 47 1.48 -7.93 -23.91
N THR A 48 1.85 -6.85 -23.24
CA THR A 48 1.84 -5.53 -23.85
C THR A 48 2.94 -5.43 -24.90
N GLU A 49 2.55 -5.16 -26.15
CA GLU A 49 3.50 -4.96 -27.24
C GLU A 49 4.24 -3.63 -27.07
N MET A 50 5.57 -3.68 -27.12
CA MET A 50 6.39 -2.47 -27.01
C MET A 50 6.37 -1.67 -28.32
N PRO A 51 6.29 -0.33 -28.25
CA PRO A 51 6.21 0.50 -29.45
C PRO A 51 7.51 0.38 -30.28
N LYS A 52 7.35 0.21 -31.59
CA LYS A 52 8.46 0.19 -32.55
C LYS A 52 8.91 1.61 -32.88
N LYS A 53 10.11 1.76 -33.44
CA LYS A 53 10.64 3.06 -33.88
C LYS A 53 9.65 3.74 -34.83
N GLY A 54 9.24 4.97 -34.49
CA GLY A 54 8.23 5.74 -35.25
C GLY A 54 6.81 5.69 -34.65
N GLN A 55 6.53 4.81 -33.68
CA GLN A 55 5.26 4.78 -32.96
C GLN A 55 5.30 5.67 -31.70
N ARG A 56 4.12 6.05 -31.20
CA ARG A 56 3.97 6.84 -29.98
C ARG A 56 4.47 6.05 -28.78
N ARG A 57 5.19 6.70 -27.87
CA ARG A 57 5.63 6.11 -26.60
C ARG A 57 4.41 5.78 -25.73
N ILE A 58 4.50 4.68 -24.99
CA ILE A 58 3.51 4.25 -24.00
C ILE A 58 4.07 4.41 -22.59
N TYR A 59 3.18 4.55 -21.59
CA TYR A 59 3.57 4.56 -20.18
C TYR A 59 3.83 3.13 -19.71
N LEU A 60 4.97 2.91 -19.07
CA LEU A 60 5.35 1.57 -18.60
C LEU A 60 4.93 1.32 -17.15
N GLN A 61 5.11 2.33 -16.30
CA GLN A 61 4.80 2.28 -14.89
C GLN A 61 4.50 3.69 -14.38
N HIS A 62 3.84 3.76 -13.23
CA HIS A 62 3.64 4.96 -12.44
C HIS A 62 4.49 4.89 -11.18
N ASP A 63 5.33 5.89 -11.00
CA ASP A 63 6.09 6.04 -9.76
C ASP A 63 5.43 7.13 -8.90
N VAL A 64 4.80 6.73 -7.79
CA VAL A 64 4.18 7.66 -6.84
C VAL A 64 5.09 7.78 -5.62
N ARG A 65 5.46 9.01 -5.26
CA ARG A 65 6.21 9.30 -4.04
C ARG A 65 5.40 10.22 -3.14
N ILE A 66 5.14 9.78 -1.92
CA ILE A 66 4.44 10.54 -0.90
C ILE A 66 5.44 10.87 0.21
N SER A 67 5.51 12.14 0.58
CA SER A 67 6.36 12.62 1.68
C SER A 67 5.53 13.43 2.67
N LEU A 68 5.66 13.09 3.95
CA LEU A 68 5.00 13.79 5.04
C LEU A 68 5.92 14.91 5.54
N LEU A 69 5.54 16.15 5.23
CA LEU A 69 6.25 17.35 5.69
C LEU A 69 5.96 17.65 7.17
N LYS A 70 4.83 17.14 7.68
CA LYS A 70 4.35 17.30 9.05
C LYS A 70 3.88 15.97 9.60
N ASP A 71 3.59 15.95 10.89
CA ASP A 71 2.99 14.80 11.56
C ASP A 71 1.66 14.44 10.90
N ALA A 72 1.40 13.15 10.80
CA ALA A 72 0.21 12.58 10.18
C ALA A 72 -0.33 11.43 11.03
N ALA A 73 -1.57 11.04 10.76
CA ALA A 73 -2.16 9.85 11.35
C ALA A 73 -2.54 8.84 10.27
N LEU A 74 -2.49 7.55 10.62
CA LEU A 74 -3.01 6.43 9.86
C LEU A 74 -4.05 5.73 10.73
N ASP A 75 -5.29 5.80 10.28
CA ASP A 75 -6.46 5.24 10.94
C ASP A 75 -6.99 4.05 10.15
N ILE A 76 -7.06 2.90 10.80
CA ILE A 76 -7.66 1.70 10.25
C ILE A 76 -8.92 1.40 11.04
N TRP A 77 -10.06 1.41 10.38
CA TRP A 77 -11.35 1.05 10.95
C TRP A 77 -11.84 -0.28 10.37
N PHE A 78 -12.49 -1.09 11.20
CA PHE A 78 -13.11 -2.33 10.74
C PHE A 78 -14.32 -2.68 11.61
N MET A 79 -15.28 -3.39 11.02
CA MET A 79 -16.46 -3.85 11.73
C MET A 79 -16.22 -5.25 12.27
N ARG A 80 -16.65 -5.50 13.51
CA ARG A 80 -16.66 -6.84 14.10
C ARG A 80 -17.97 -7.05 14.86
N THR A 81 -18.77 -8.04 14.46
CA THR A 81 -20.04 -8.39 15.13
C THR A 81 -20.88 -7.16 15.50
N GLU A 82 -20.95 -6.20 14.57
CA GLU A 82 -21.66 -4.90 14.68
C GLU A 82 -20.96 -3.76 15.45
N GLU A 83 -19.82 -4.00 16.08
CA GLU A 83 -19.02 -2.95 16.73
C GLU A 83 -17.91 -2.41 15.79
N LEU A 84 -17.74 -1.08 15.79
CA LEU A 84 -16.65 -0.41 15.08
C LEU A 84 -15.37 -0.48 15.93
N ASN A 85 -14.38 -1.19 15.41
CA ASN A 85 -13.04 -1.27 15.99
C ASN A 85 -12.06 -0.44 15.18
N SER A 86 -11.00 0.04 15.85
CA SER A 86 -10.03 0.93 15.23
C SER A 86 -8.60 0.70 15.69
N ILE A 87 -7.67 0.98 14.78
CA ILE A 87 -6.26 1.16 15.07
C ILE A 87 -5.91 2.58 14.63
N HIS A 88 -5.52 3.41 15.59
CA HIS A 88 -5.05 4.76 15.36
C HIS A 88 -3.54 4.78 15.47
N THR A 89 -2.86 5.20 14.42
CA THR A 89 -1.40 5.21 14.35
C THR A 89 -0.90 6.62 14.04
N GLY A 90 -0.23 7.25 15.01
CA GLY A 90 0.49 8.49 14.79
C GLY A 90 1.83 8.23 14.11
N ILE A 91 2.19 9.06 13.14
CA ILE A 91 3.43 9.01 12.38
C ILE A 91 4.03 10.42 12.32
N LYS A 92 5.33 10.54 12.55
CA LYS A 92 6.00 11.85 12.56
C LYS A 92 6.45 12.31 11.17
N GLN A 93 6.67 13.62 11.07
CA GLN A 93 7.25 14.27 9.89
C GLN A 93 8.53 13.58 9.40
N GLY A 94 8.78 13.64 8.09
CA GLY A 94 9.91 12.97 7.43
C GLY A 94 9.63 11.54 6.98
N SER A 95 8.46 11.01 7.34
CA SER A 95 7.98 9.71 6.86
C SER A 95 7.64 9.75 5.37
N SER A 96 7.86 8.64 4.66
CA SER A 96 7.69 8.56 3.21
C SER A 96 7.16 7.20 2.73
N PHE A 97 6.47 7.26 1.59
CA PHE A 97 5.94 6.11 0.86
C PHE A 97 6.31 6.24 -0.61
N GLU A 98 6.68 5.13 -1.23
CA GLU A 98 6.90 5.02 -2.66
C GLU A 98 6.11 3.84 -3.19
N PHE A 99 5.31 4.07 -4.22
CA PHE A 99 4.54 3.06 -4.91
C PHE A 99 5.00 3.01 -6.36
N ASN A 100 5.22 1.80 -6.85
CA ASN A 100 5.47 1.52 -8.26
C ASN A 100 4.29 0.70 -8.78
N ILE A 101 3.52 1.29 -9.70
CA ILE A 101 2.33 0.67 -10.29
C ILE A 101 2.64 0.35 -11.76
N PRO A 102 2.74 -0.92 -12.15
CA PRO A 102 2.99 -1.29 -13.54
C PRO A 102 1.75 -1.06 -14.40
N TYR A 103 1.94 -0.50 -15.59
CA TYR A 103 0.89 -0.29 -16.60
C TYR A 103 0.98 -1.25 -17.79
N ILE A 104 2.03 -2.05 -17.82
CA ILE A 104 2.26 -3.05 -18.85
C ILE A 104 2.26 -4.45 -18.25
N THR A 105 1.82 -5.42 -19.06
CA THR A 105 1.88 -6.84 -18.73
C THR A 105 3.08 -7.46 -19.44
N LYS A 106 4.03 -8.01 -18.66
CA LYS A 106 5.21 -8.74 -19.18
C LYS A 106 4.87 -10.22 -19.37
N GLU A 107 5.80 -11.00 -19.92
CA GLU A 107 5.65 -12.45 -20.12
C GLU A 107 5.21 -13.23 -18.88
N HIS A 108 5.72 -12.83 -17.71
CA HIS A 108 5.39 -13.44 -16.42
C HIS A 108 4.28 -12.72 -15.64
N GLY A 109 3.70 -11.65 -16.20
CA GLY A 109 2.69 -10.83 -15.54
C GLY A 109 3.23 -9.46 -15.15
N PHE A 110 2.77 -8.93 -14.03
CA PHE A 110 3.15 -7.60 -13.56
C PHE A 110 3.48 -7.62 -12.06
N THR A 111 4.38 -6.74 -11.66
CA THR A 111 4.86 -6.66 -10.28
C THR A 111 4.74 -5.23 -9.80
N SER A 112 4.02 -5.05 -8.69
CA SER A 112 3.93 -3.78 -7.99
C SER A 112 4.86 -3.80 -6.78
N ASN A 113 5.57 -2.70 -6.56
CA ASN A 113 6.41 -2.55 -5.38
C ASN A 113 5.90 -1.39 -4.53
N VAL A 114 5.87 -1.59 -3.23
CA VAL A 114 5.54 -0.57 -2.25
C VAL A 114 6.63 -0.56 -1.20
N LYS A 115 7.33 0.57 -1.07
CA LYS A 115 8.38 0.73 -0.07
C LYS A 115 8.17 2.02 0.70
N GLY A 116 8.66 2.08 1.92
CA GLY A 116 8.55 3.29 2.70
C GLY A 116 9.25 3.21 4.04
N CYS A 117 9.26 4.36 4.69
CA CYS A 117 9.88 4.54 6.00
C CYS A 117 8.94 5.41 6.84
N LEU A 118 8.45 4.86 7.94
CA LEU A 118 7.64 5.58 8.92
C LEU A 118 8.49 5.87 10.14
N LEU A 119 8.43 7.10 10.62
CA LEU A 119 9.21 7.59 11.75
C LEU A 119 8.32 7.78 12.96
N CYS A 120 8.84 7.37 14.12
CA CYS A 120 8.23 7.54 15.44
C CYS A 120 6.75 7.15 15.44
N ILE A 121 6.51 5.88 15.12
CA ILE A 121 5.18 5.29 15.15
C ILE A 121 4.71 5.16 16.58
N ASP A 122 3.49 5.62 16.83
CA ASP A 122 2.74 5.37 18.04
C ASP A 122 1.35 4.87 17.68
N SER A 123 1.09 3.58 17.91
CA SER A 123 -0.13 2.90 17.50
C SER A 123 -0.94 2.47 18.71
N THR A 124 -2.24 2.78 18.65
CA THR A 124 -3.23 2.47 19.66
C THR A 124 -4.42 1.76 19.05
N THR A 125 -5.06 0.86 19.81
CA THR A 125 -6.29 0.18 19.42
C THR A 125 -7.50 0.73 20.18
N SER A 126 -8.71 0.38 19.70
CA SER A 126 -9.97 0.64 20.40
C SER A 126 -10.23 -0.29 21.60
N LEU A 127 -9.32 -1.22 21.92
CA LEU A 127 -9.45 -2.10 23.08
C LEU A 127 -9.29 -1.31 24.40
N PRO A 128 -9.73 -1.89 25.55
CA PRO A 128 -9.49 -1.29 26.87
C PRO A 128 -8.02 -1.01 27.14
N LEU A 129 -7.13 -1.93 26.75
CA LEU A 129 -5.70 -1.66 26.65
C LEU A 129 -5.41 -1.04 25.27
N ARG A 130 -5.24 0.28 25.26
CA ARG A 130 -5.07 1.03 24.01
C ARG A 130 -3.70 0.82 23.37
N ASN A 131 -2.62 0.85 24.14
CA ASN A 131 -1.27 0.79 23.59
C ASN A 131 -1.08 -0.50 22.81
N PHE A 132 -0.60 -0.40 21.57
CA PHE A 132 -0.40 -1.57 20.71
C PHE A 132 1.06 -1.71 20.31
N ILE A 133 1.58 -0.76 19.54
CA ILE A 133 2.95 -0.78 19.00
C ILE A 133 3.52 0.62 19.03
N THR A 134 4.73 0.77 19.56
CA THR A 134 5.55 1.96 19.37
C THR A 134 6.89 1.58 18.76
N CYS A 135 7.39 2.36 17.80
CA CYS A 135 8.74 2.17 17.28
C CYS A 135 9.33 3.47 16.71
N GLU A 136 10.64 3.62 16.78
CA GLU A 136 11.33 4.80 16.25
C GLU A 136 11.34 4.83 14.72
N THR A 137 11.51 3.67 14.09
CA THR A 137 11.47 3.56 12.63
C THR A 137 10.87 2.23 12.21
N LEU A 138 9.96 2.27 11.24
CA LEU A 138 9.48 1.12 10.50
C LEU A 138 9.83 1.32 9.03
N ARG A 139 10.71 0.46 8.50
CA ARG A 139 10.94 0.35 7.07
C ARG A 139 10.18 -0.85 6.54
N PHE A 140 9.46 -0.66 5.45
CA PHE A 140 8.72 -1.74 4.80
C PHE A 140 9.06 -1.79 3.31
N ASN A 141 9.10 -3.01 2.78
CA ASN A 141 9.25 -3.29 1.37
C ASN A 141 8.33 -4.45 1.01
N LEU A 142 7.29 -4.15 0.25
CA LEU A 142 6.25 -5.07 -0.18
C LEU A 142 6.37 -5.23 -1.70
N THR A 143 6.49 -6.47 -2.17
CA THR A 143 6.51 -6.78 -3.59
C THR A 143 5.39 -7.74 -3.90
N PHE A 144 4.47 -7.30 -4.75
CA PHE A 144 3.29 -8.06 -5.15
C PHE A 144 3.44 -8.46 -6.61
N HIS A 145 3.61 -9.76 -6.86
CA HIS A 145 3.67 -10.30 -8.21
C HIS A 145 2.35 -10.98 -8.59
N TYR A 146 1.75 -10.50 -9.67
CA TYR A 146 0.52 -11.02 -10.23
C TYR A 146 0.80 -11.68 -11.58
N PRO A 147 0.49 -12.99 -11.74
CA PRO A 147 0.64 -13.68 -13.00
C PRO A 147 -0.40 -13.21 -14.02
N ARG A 148 -0.16 -13.50 -15.30
CA ARG A 148 -1.08 -13.16 -16.41
C ARG A 148 -2.37 -13.95 -16.39
N THR A 149 -2.27 -15.22 -15.98
CA THR A 149 -3.40 -16.14 -15.99
C THR A 149 -4.25 -15.90 -14.75
N TYR A 150 -5.54 -15.70 -14.97
CA TYR A 150 -6.51 -15.56 -13.90
C TYR A 150 -6.40 -16.71 -12.88
N ASN A 151 -6.49 -16.39 -11.59
CA ASN A 151 -6.36 -17.32 -10.46
C ASN A 151 -5.05 -18.14 -10.38
N HIS A 152 -4.03 -17.82 -11.18
CA HIS A 152 -2.72 -18.44 -10.98
C HIS A 152 -2.06 -17.93 -9.70
N HIS A 153 -1.09 -18.68 -9.18
CA HIS A 153 -0.39 -18.37 -7.93
C HIS A 153 0.21 -16.95 -7.94
N GLN A 154 -0.21 -16.15 -6.97
CA GLN A 154 0.31 -14.81 -6.70
C GLN A 154 1.40 -14.91 -5.61
N LYS A 155 2.51 -14.21 -5.82
CA LYS A 155 3.63 -14.20 -4.86
C LYS A 155 3.74 -12.83 -4.21
N TRP A 156 3.57 -12.79 -2.89
CA TRP A 156 3.64 -11.57 -2.09
C TRP A 156 4.82 -11.66 -1.14
N ASP A 157 5.86 -10.89 -1.41
CA ASP A 157 7.05 -10.81 -0.57
C ASP A 157 6.92 -9.57 0.32
N VAL A 158 6.87 -9.76 1.64
CA VAL A 158 6.68 -8.71 2.64
C VAL A 158 7.88 -8.68 3.57
N SER A 159 8.62 -7.57 3.56
CA SER A 159 9.73 -7.31 4.47
C SER A 159 9.42 -6.11 5.35
N LEU A 160 9.53 -6.29 6.67
CA LEU A 160 9.31 -5.27 7.68
C LEU A 160 10.53 -5.22 8.62
N GLU A 161 11.11 -4.03 8.76
CA GLU A 161 12.24 -3.77 9.63
C GLU A 161 11.86 -2.73 10.68
N PHE A 162 11.88 -3.13 11.94
CA PHE A 162 11.54 -2.28 13.07
C PHE A 162 12.79 -1.88 13.86
N HIS A 163 12.87 -0.61 14.28
CA HIS A 163 13.92 -0.10 15.16
C HIS A 163 13.33 0.40 16.48
N LYS A 164 13.94 -0.02 17.60
CA LYS A 164 13.50 0.28 18.99
C LYS A 164 12.00 0.09 19.19
N ILE A 165 11.53 -1.13 18.91
CA ILE A 165 10.10 -1.47 19.00
C ILE A 165 9.70 -1.91 20.41
N THR A 166 8.55 -1.42 20.86
CA THR A 166 7.82 -1.94 22.02
C THR A 166 6.42 -2.33 21.59
N MET A 167 5.95 -3.52 21.99
CA MET A 167 4.60 -4.01 21.68
C MET A 167 3.89 -4.44 22.97
N TRP A 168 2.59 -4.19 23.04
CA TRP A 168 1.72 -4.64 24.14
C TRP A 168 0.67 -5.60 23.61
N ILE A 169 1.00 -6.89 23.64
CA ILE A 169 0.12 -7.94 23.13
C ILE A 169 -0.61 -8.59 24.31
N VAL A 170 -1.95 -8.43 24.33
CA VAL A 170 -2.83 -9.12 25.28
C VAL A 170 -3.76 -10.09 24.58
N TRP A 171 -4.33 -11.04 25.34
CA TRP A 171 -5.23 -12.07 24.83
C TRP A 171 -6.37 -11.51 23.97
N ASP A 172 -6.94 -10.37 24.34
CA ASP A 172 -8.03 -9.74 23.60
C ASP A 172 -7.65 -9.34 22.16
N HIS A 173 -6.35 -9.15 21.86
CA HIS A 173 -5.90 -8.92 20.47
C HIS A 173 -6.16 -10.13 19.56
N LYS A 174 -6.20 -11.35 20.11
CA LYS A 174 -6.57 -12.55 19.32
C LYS A 174 -7.99 -12.44 18.79
N ARG A 175 -8.88 -11.87 19.61
CA ARG A 175 -10.28 -11.62 19.25
C ARG A 175 -10.42 -10.33 18.44
N PHE A 176 -9.48 -9.39 18.55
CA PHE A 176 -9.58 -8.11 17.87
C PHE A 176 -9.50 -8.23 16.35
N PHE A 177 -8.59 -9.07 15.83
CA PHE A 177 -8.37 -9.22 14.39
C PHE A 177 -9.18 -10.35 13.74
N VAL A 178 -9.81 -11.23 14.54
CA VAL A 178 -10.49 -12.47 14.10
C VAL A 178 -11.98 -12.45 14.43
#